data_AF-A0A3Q2EA10-F1
#
_entry.id   AF-A0A3Q2EA10-F1
#
_cell.length_a   1.000
_cell.length_b   1.000
_cell.length_c   1.000
_cell.angle_alpha   90.00
_cell.angle_beta   90.00
_cell.angle_gamma   90.00
#
_symmetry.space_group_name_H-M   'P 1'
#
loop_
_entity.id
_entity.type
_entity.pdbx_description
1 polymer ?
#
loop_
_entity_poly.entity_id
_entity_poly.type
_entity_poly.pdbx_seq_one_letter_code
_entity_poly.pdbx_strand_id
1 'polypeptide(L)'
;MVPADLMALIQRFYQLQSERVETYRLFEEGHEAYLRTGPQYDFEHYKQLVHEITQAFSGISKEVLEIKGRLHGEFDRADLSEHIDKLQSKEKQKLELTAKLQLAKQQAQDHPEDEGYRERVQEIRHEIIKNKEVLSEIMQDFKYDSEDCD
;
A
#
# COMPACT_ATOMS: atom_id res chain seq x y z
N MET A 1 15.81 -19.50 -20.64
CA MET A 1 16.26 -19.53 -19.23
C MET A 1 16.29 -18.09 -18.73
N VAL A 2 15.53 -17.77 -17.69
CA VAL A 2 15.56 -16.42 -17.08
C VAL A 2 16.96 -16.15 -16.52
N PRO A 3 17.57 -14.98 -16.80
CA PRO A 3 18.82 -14.60 -16.15
C PRO A 3 18.67 -14.62 -14.62
N ALA A 4 19.67 -15.16 -13.91
CA ALA A 4 19.64 -15.21 -12.44
C ALA A 4 19.40 -13.82 -11.81
N ASP A 5 19.89 -12.77 -12.46
CA ASP A 5 19.71 -11.38 -12.04
C ASP A 5 18.26 -10.87 -12.19
N LEU A 6 17.53 -11.32 -13.21
CA LEU A 6 16.10 -10.99 -13.37
C LEU A 6 15.27 -11.70 -12.29
N MET A 7 15.57 -12.97 -11.99
CA MET A 7 14.90 -13.68 -10.90
C MET A 7 15.16 -13.03 -9.54
N ALA A 8 16.38 -12.60 -9.27
CA ALA A 8 16.71 -11.87 -8.04
C ALA A 8 15.94 -10.55 -7.94
N LEU A 9 15.77 -9.84 -9.06
CA LEU A 9 15.01 -8.60 -9.13
C LEU A 9 13.51 -8.83 -8.83
N ILE A 10 12.92 -9.87 -9.42
CA ILE A 10 11.53 -10.27 -9.17
C ILE A 10 11.33 -10.68 -7.72
N GLN A 11 12.25 -11.46 -7.14
CA GLN A 11 12.21 -11.83 -5.72
C GLN A 11 12.27 -10.60 -4.81
N ARG A 12 13.14 -9.63 -5.12
CA ARG A 12 13.21 -8.38 -4.36
C ARG A 12 11.92 -7.58 -4.44
N PHE A 13 11.29 -7.54 -5.61
CA PHE A 13 9.97 -6.92 -5.77
C PHE A 13 8.91 -7.55 -4.86
N TYR A 14 8.83 -8.88 -4.79
CA TYR A 14 7.89 -9.56 -3.89
C TYR A 14 8.19 -9.30 -2.41
N GLN A 15 9.46 -9.23 -2.02
CA GLN A 15 9.85 -8.85 -0.65
C GLN A 15 9.35 -7.44 -0.32
N LEU A 16 9.55 -6.48 -1.23
CA LEU A 16 9.06 -5.11 -1.07
C LEU A 16 7.53 -5.03 -0.95
N GLN A 17 6.79 -5.90 -1.65
CA GLN A 17 5.33 -5.99 -1.46
C GLN A 17 4.96 -6.54 -0.08
N SER A 18 5.69 -7.53 0.43
CA SER A 18 5.49 -8.03 1.80
C SER A 18 5.81 -6.95 2.84
N GLU A 19 6.91 -6.21 2.67
CA GLU A 19 7.29 -5.09 3.53
C GLU A 19 6.19 -4.01 3.51
N ARG A 20 5.60 -3.74 2.34
CA ARG A 20 4.48 -2.79 2.19
C ARG A 20 3.25 -3.23 2.96
N VAL A 21 2.87 -4.52 2.87
CA VAL A 21 1.74 -5.09 3.62
C VAL A 21 1.94 -4.94 5.12
N GLU A 22 3.14 -5.23 5.62
CA GLU A 22 3.48 -5.06 7.03
C GLU A 22 3.44 -3.58 7.45
N THR A 23 3.92 -2.67 6.60
CA THR A 23 3.85 -1.22 6.85
C THR A 23 2.40 -0.75 7.00
N TYR A 24 1.48 -1.21 6.14
CA TYR A 24 0.05 -0.92 6.30
C TYR A 24 -0.53 -1.48 7.61
N ARG A 25 -0.11 -2.68 8.01
CA ARG A 25 -0.55 -3.31 9.25
C ARG A 25 -0.13 -2.48 10.47
N LEU A 26 1.15 -2.12 10.55
CA LEU A 26 1.68 -1.26 11.61
C LEU A 26 0.97 0.10 11.67
N PHE A 27 0.66 0.67 10.49
CA PHE A 27 -0.05 1.93 10.42
C PHE A 27 -1.48 1.83 10.97
N GLU A 28 -2.20 0.76 10.65
CA GLU A 28 -3.53 0.51 11.19
C GLU A 28 -3.50 0.27 12.71
N GLU A 29 -2.62 -0.62 13.18
CA GLU A 29 -2.49 -0.95 14.61
C GLU A 29 -2.13 0.29 15.44
N GLY A 30 -1.24 1.13 14.92
CA GLY A 30 -0.86 2.38 15.59
C GLY A 30 -1.95 3.43 15.57
N HIS A 31 -2.78 3.51 14.52
CA HIS A 31 -3.95 4.38 14.52
C HIS A 31 -5.03 3.89 15.50
N GLU A 32 -5.26 2.58 15.60
CA GLU A 32 -6.15 2.03 16.62
C GLU A 32 -5.65 2.33 18.04
N ALA A 33 -4.33 2.25 18.27
CA ALA A 33 -3.73 2.66 19.53
C ALA A 33 -3.94 4.14 19.83
N TYR A 34 -3.76 5.01 18.83
CA TYR A 34 -4.06 6.43 18.93
C TYR A 34 -5.54 6.69 19.28
N LEU A 35 -6.49 6.06 18.59
CA LEU A 35 -7.92 6.25 18.87
C LEU A 35 -8.31 5.84 20.30
N ARG A 36 -7.66 4.82 20.88
CA ARG A 36 -7.88 4.40 22.27
C ARG A 36 -7.47 5.44 23.31
N THR A 37 -6.68 6.46 22.93
CA THR A 37 -6.30 7.56 23.82
C THR A 37 -7.35 8.68 23.89
N GLY A 38 -8.41 8.59 23.07
CA GLY A 38 -9.50 9.57 23.08
C GLY A 38 -10.22 9.67 24.44
N PRO A 39 -10.75 10.85 24.82
CA PRO A 39 -10.77 12.08 24.02
C PRO A 39 -9.48 12.92 24.12
N GLN A 40 -8.57 12.61 25.05
CA GLN A 40 -7.25 13.27 25.13
C GLN A 40 -6.24 12.55 24.23
N TYR A 41 -6.43 12.72 22.92
CA TYR A 41 -5.61 12.08 21.90
C TYR A 41 -4.10 12.34 22.07
N ASP A 42 -3.31 11.28 22.03
CA ASP A 42 -1.84 11.35 22.04
C ASP A 42 -1.30 11.64 20.63
N PHE A 43 -1.50 12.88 20.20
CA PHE A 43 -1.15 13.32 18.85
C PHE A 43 0.35 13.30 18.57
N GLU A 44 1.20 13.57 19.56
CA GLU A 44 2.65 13.62 19.37
C GLU A 44 3.22 12.24 19.04
N HIS A 45 2.83 11.20 19.77
CA HIS A 45 3.26 9.83 19.44
C HIS A 45 2.70 9.36 18.10
N TYR A 46 1.43 9.69 17.80
CA TYR A 46 0.84 9.29 16.53
C TYR A 46 1.49 9.99 15.33
N LYS A 47 1.82 11.28 15.46
CA LYS A 47 2.54 12.05 14.44
C LYS A 47 3.93 11.47 14.17
N GLN A 48 4.65 11.04 15.21
CA GLN A 48 5.93 10.36 15.05
C GLN A 48 5.79 9.05 14.29
N LEU A 49 4.81 8.22 14.63
CA LEU A 49 4.48 7.01 13.88
C LEU A 49 4.16 7.31 12.41
N VAL A 50 3.31 8.30 12.13
CA VAL A 50 2.98 8.70 10.75
C VAL A 50 4.23 9.06 9.96
N HIS A 51 5.19 9.75 10.60
CA HIS A 51 6.47 10.08 9.96
C HIS A 51 7.28 8.83 9.59
N GLU A 52 7.44 7.89 10.51
CA GLU A 52 8.16 6.63 10.29
C GLU A 52 7.50 5.78 9.19
N ILE A 53 6.17 5.64 9.24
CA ILE A 53 5.39 4.94 8.22
C ILE A 53 5.54 5.62 6.84
N THR A 54 5.54 6.95 6.79
CA THR A 54 5.74 7.71 5.54
C THR A 54 7.13 7.46 4.95
N GLN A 55 8.17 7.40 5.79
CA GLN A 55 9.51 7.06 5.35
C GLN A 55 9.58 5.62 4.79
N ALA A 56 8.96 4.65 5.47
CA ALA A 56 8.90 3.26 5.03
C ALA A 56 8.23 3.14 3.65
N PHE A 57 7.04 3.71 3.45
CA PHE A 57 6.37 3.71 2.15
C PHE A 57 7.18 4.41 1.06
N SER A 58 7.88 5.50 1.39
CA SER A 58 8.72 6.24 0.46
C SER A 58 9.93 5.42 0.02
N GLY A 59 10.59 4.74 0.95
CA GLY A 59 11.70 3.83 0.68
C GLY A 59 11.27 2.67 -0.24
N ILE A 60 10.20 1.98 0.12
CA ILE A 60 9.62 0.89 -0.68
C ILE A 60 9.28 1.41 -2.10
N SER A 61 8.61 2.56 -2.19
CA SER A 61 8.18 3.09 -3.49
C SER A 61 9.35 3.47 -4.38
N LYS A 62 10.41 4.04 -3.81
CA LYS A 62 11.63 4.37 -4.54
C LYS A 62 12.28 3.12 -5.12
N GLU A 63 12.46 2.09 -4.31
CA GLU A 63 13.11 0.85 -4.78
C GLU A 63 12.26 0.11 -5.83
N VAL A 64 10.93 0.09 -5.68
CA VAL A 64 10.03 -0.46 -6.71
C VAL A 64 10.15 0.32 -8.04
N LEU A 65 10.34 1.64 -8.01
CA LEU A 65 10.56 2.42 -9.23
C LEU A 65 11.94 2.14 -9.87
N GLU A 66 12.96 1.88 -9.06
CA GLU A 66 14.27 1.42 -9.56
C GLU A 66 14.14 0.05 -10.23
N ILE A 67 13.43 -0.90 -9.62
CA ILE A 67 13.12 -2.21 -10.22
C ILE A 67 12.39 -2.05 -11.55
N LYS A 68 11.35 -1.20 -11.61
CA LYS A 68 10.61 -0.89 -12.84
C LYS A 68 11.56 -0.42 -13.96
N GLY A 69 12.45 0.52 -13.65
CA GLY A 69 13.42 1.06 -14.60
C GLY A 69 14.36 -0.01 -15.15
N ARG A 70 14.83 -0.91 -14.28
CA ARG A 70 15.70 -2.03 -14.68
C ARG A 70 14.97 -3.06 -15.54
N LEU A 71 13.73 -3.42 -15.19
CA LEU A 71 12.90 -4.32 -16.01
C LEU A 71 12.75 -3.79 -17.44
N HIS A 72 12.41 -2.50 -17.58
CA HIS A 72 12.25 -1.88 -18.89
C HIS A 72 13.57 -1.70 -19.65
N GLY A 73 14.66 -1.33 -18.97
CA GLY A 73 15.92 -0.95 -19.62
C GLY A 73 16.96 -2.06 -19.76
N GLU A 74 17.20 -2.83 -18.70
CA GLU A 74 18.26 -3.85 -18.64
C GLU A 74 17.79 -5.22 -19.11
N PHE A 75 16.52 -5.56 -18.87
CA PHE A 75 15.98 -6.90 -19.09
C PHE A 75 14.98 -7.00 -20.25
N ASP A 76 14.66 -5.88 -20.92
CA ASP A 76 13.67 -5.80 -22.01
C ASP A 76 12.29 -6.36 -21.64
N ARG A 77 11.92 -6.22 -20.35
CA ARG A 77 10.64 -6.66 -19.77
C ARG A 77 9.71 -5.48 -19.55
N ALA A 78 9.33 -4.83 -20.66
CA ALA A 78 8.41 -3.68 -20.64
C ALA A 78 7.01 -4.05 -20.11
N ASP A 79 6.58 -5.29 -20.36
CA ASP A 79 5.37 -5.93 -19.84
C ASP A 79 5.33 -5.91 -18.29
N LEU A 80 6.39 -6.41 -17.64
CA LEU A 80 6.51 -6.40 -16.18
C LEU A 80 6.60 -4.98 -15.61
N SER A 81 7.29 -4.08 -16.32
CA SER A 81 7.36 -2.67 -15.95
C SER A 81 5.98 -1.98 -15.98
N GLU A 82 5.11 -2.32 -16.94
CA GLU A 82 3.74 -1.78 -17.04
C GLU A 82 2.87 -2.22 -15.86
N HIS A 83 2.98 -3.49 -15.46
CA HIS A 83 2.30 -4.00 -14.25
C HIS A 83 2.73 -3.26 -12.99
N ILE A 84 4.04 -3.00 -12.82
CA ILE A 84 4.54 -2.22 -11.67
C ILE A 84 3.99 -0.78 -11.69
N ASP A 85 3.84 -0.16 -12.86
CA ASP A 85 3.25 1.17 -12.97
C ASP A 85 1.79 1.20 -12.49
N LYS A 86 0.98 0.25 -12.98
CA LYS A 86 -0.41 0.05 -12.55
C LYS A 86 -0.49 -0.21 -11.05
N LEU A 87 0.38 -1.07 -10.53
CA LEU A 87 0.46 -1.40 -9.11
C LEU A 87 0.75 -0.15 -8.27
N GLN A 88 1.75 0.65 -8.63
CA GLN A 88 2.12 1.85 -7.86
C GLN A 88 0.99 2.89 -7.85
N SER A 89 0.28 3.05 -8.95
CA SER A 89 -0.91 3.91 -9.01
C SER A 89 -2.00 3.44 -8.03
N LYS A 90 -2.27 2.14 -8.00
CA LYS A 90 -3.27 1.55 -7.11
C LYS A 90 -2.85 1.59 -5.65
N GLU A 91 -1.57 1.37 -5.35
CA GLU A 91 -1.05 1.49 -3.99
C GLU A 91 -1.07 2.93 -3.47
N LYS A 92 -0.80 3.93 -4.34
CA LYS A 92 -0.99 5.33 -3.97
C LYS A 92 -2.46 5.61 -3.61
N GLN A 93 -3.40 5.14 -4.44
CA GLN A 93 -4.83 5.28 -4.16
C GLN A 93 -5.22 4.61 -2.83
N LYS A 94 -4.69 3.42 -2.54
CA LYS A 94 -4.93 2.70 -1.27
C LYS A 94 -4.42 3.48 -0.06
N LEU A 95 -3.24 4.09 -0.14
CA LEU A 95 -2.68 4.90 0.94
C LEU A 95 -3.53 6.15 1.21
N GLU A 96 -3.98 6.83 0.15
CA GLU A 96 -4.90 7.98 0.26
C GLU A 96 -6.24 7.58 0.90
N LEU A 97 -6.81 6.44 0.50
CA LEU A 97 -8.03 5.90 1.10
C LEU A 97 -7.82 5.50 2.57
N THR A 98 -6.65 4.96 2.92
CA THR A 98 -6.31 4.59 4.30
C THR A 98 -6.27 5.83 5.19
N ALA A 99 -5.63 6.91 4.74
CA ALA A 99 -5.63 8.17 5.48
C ALA A 99 -7.05 8.76 5.65
N LYS A 100 -7.87 8.71 4.59
CA LYS A 100 -9.29 9.13 4.67
C LYS A 100 -10.08 8.28 5.65
N LEU A 101 -9.85 6.95 5.66
CA LEU A 101 -10.51 6.03 6.58
C LEU A 101 -10.16 6.36 8.03
N GLN A 102 -8.90 6.66 8.32
CA GLN A 102 -8.45 7.03 9.66
C GLN A 102 -9.16 8.29 10.17
N LEU A 103 -9.23 9.34 9.35
CA LEU A 103 -9.96 10.56 9.68
C LEU A 103 -11.45 10.29 9.92
N ALA A 104 -12.09 9.51 9.03
CA ALA A 104 -13.50 9.16 9.17
C ALA A 104 -13.78 8.32 10.44
N LYS A 105 -12.87 7.40 10.80
CA LYS A 105 -12.97 6.62 12.05
C LYS A 105 -12.88 7.53 13.28
N GLN A 106 -11.95 8.49 13.29
CA GLN A 106 -11.84 9.44 14.38
C GLN A 106 -13.13 10.28 14.50
N GLN A 107 -13.64 10.82 13.39
CA GLN A 107 -14.90 11.58 13.36
C GLN A 107 -16.09 10.77 13.89
N ALA A 108 -16.22 9.51 13.49
CA ALA A 108 -17.27 8.62 13.97
C ALA A 108 -17.15 8.32 15.48
N GLN A 109 -15.95 8.39 16.04
CA GLN A 109 -15.70 8.23 17.48
C GLN A 109 -16.00 9.52 18.25
N ASP A 110 -15.61 10.67 17.71
CA ASP A 110 -15.80 11.99 18.33
C ASP A 110 -17.27 12.46 18.25
N HIS A 111 -18.03 11.98 17.25
CA HIS A 111 -19.43 12.33 17.00
C HIS A 111 -20.31 11.07 16.83
N PRO A 112 -20.51 10.28 17.89
CA PRO A 112 -21.23 9.01 17.82
C PRO A 112 -22.71 9.13 17.44
N GLU A 113 -23.30 10.32 17.57
CA GLU A 113 -24.68 10.67 17.22
C GLU A 113 -24.90 10.91 15.72
N ASP A 114 -23.84 11.17 14.96
CA ASP A 114 -23.93 11.41 13.52
C ASP A 114 -23.70 10.09 12.75
N GLU A 115 -24.81 9.51 12.30
CA GLU A 115 -24.80 8.27 11.52
C GLU A 115 -24.04 8.41 10.18
N GLY A 116 -23.94 9.63 9.64
CA GLY A 116 -23.24 9.90 8.38
C GLY A 116 -21.74 9.58 8.45
N TYR A 117 -21.09 9.76 9.60
CA TYR A 117 -19.70 9.36 9.76
C TYR A 117 -19.52 7.84 9.73
N ARG A 118 -20.47 7.08 10.28
CA ARG A 118 -20.43 5.61 10.24
C ARG A 118 -20.63 5.09 8.82
N GLU A 119 -21.57 5.67 8.08
CA GLU A 119 -21.78 5.36 6.66
C GLU A 119 -20.51 5.64 5.86
N ARG A 120 -19.88 6.80 6.08
CA ARG A 120 -18.63 7.18 5.40
C ARG A 120 -17.48 6.21 5.67
N VAL A 121 -17.34 5.71 6.89
CA VAL A 121 -16.37 4.66 7.23
C VAL A 121 -16.60 3.39 6.41
N GLN A 122 -17.86 2.96 6.24
CA GLN A 122 -18.19 1.76 5.47
C GLN A 122 -17.94 1.96 3.97
N GLU A 123 -18.28 3.12 3.42
CA GLU A 123 -18.00 3.47 2.03
C GLU A 123 -16.49 3.38 1.71
N ILE A 124 -15.67 4.05 2.53
CA ILE A 124 -14.21 4.06 2.31
C ILE A 124 -13.63 2.65 2.47
N ARG A 125 -14.12 1.86 3.44
CA ARG A 125 -13.73 0.44 3.59
C ARG A 125 -14.04 -0.35 2.32
N HIS A 126 -15.21 -0.15 1.73
CA HIS A 126 -15.60 -0.83 0.51
C HIS A 126 -14.74 -0.41 -0.69
N GLU A 127 -14.38 0.88 -0.80
CA GLU A 127 -13.43 1.37 -1.82
C GLU A 127 -12.04 0.75 -1.65
N ILE A 128 -11.55 0.59 -0.41
CA ILE A 128 -10.28 -0.08 -0.13
C ILE A 128 -10.32 -1.56 -0.53
N ILE A 129 -11.42 -2.26 -0.25
CA ILE A 129 -11.59 -3.67 -0.65
C ILE A 129 -11.48 -3.81 -2.17
N LYS A 130 -12.23 -3.01 -2.93
CA LYS A 130 -12.16 -2.99 -4.40
C LYS A 130 -10.76 -2.67 -4.92
N ASN A 131 -10.07 -1.71 -4.31
CA ASN A 131 -8.71 -1.39 -4.69
C ASN A 131 -7.75 -2.58 -4.44
N LYS A 132 -7.91 -3.30 -3.32
CA LYS A 132 -7.12 -4.51 -3.00
C LYS A 132 -7.38 -5.67 -3.95
N GLU A 133 -8.61 -5.83 -4.43
CA GLU A 133 -8.96 -6.81 -5.48
C GLU A 133 -8.16 -6.51 -6.75
N VAL A 134 -8.19 -5.26 -7.23
CA VAL A 134 -7.41 -4.84 -8.41
C VAL A 134 -5.90 -4.99 -8.20
N LEU A 135 -5.39 -4.69 -7.00
CA LEU A 135 -3.97 -4.94 -6.67
C LEU A 135 -3.62 -6.44 -6.76
N SER A 136 -4.52 -7.30 -6.31
CA SER A 136 -4.32 -8.76 -6.34
C SER A 136 -4.32 -9.28 -7.78
N GLU A 137 -5.21 -8.76 -8.63
CA GLU A 137 -5.23 -9.05 -10.08
C GLU A 137 -3.91 -8.64 -10.74
N ILE A 138 -3.43 -7.41 -10.52
CA ILE A 138 -2.15 -6.94 -11.08
C ILE A 138 -0.98 -7.82 -10.61
N MET A 139 -0.96 -8.24 -9.35
CA MET A 139 0.09 -9.13 -8.83
C MET A 139 0.03 -10.54 -9.42
N GLN A 140 -1.16 -11.02 -9.77
CA GLN A 140 -1.36 -12.29 -10.45
C GLN A 140 -0.90 -12.21 -11.91
N ASP A 141 -1.25 -11.15 -12.62
CA ASP A 141 -0.80 -10.91 -14.00
C ASP A 141 0.72 -10.77 -14.05
N PHE A 142 1.31 -9.98 -13.14
CA PHE A 142 2.76 -9.86 -13.01
C PHE A 142 3.42 -11.22 -12.79
N LYS A 143 2.83 -12.06 -11.94
CA LYS A 143 3.38 -13.41 -11.68
C LYS A 143 3.36 -14.26 -12.94
N TYR A 144 2.22 -14.31 -13.62
CA TYR A 144 2.03 -15.09 -14.84
C TYR A 144 3.05 -14.67 -15.91
N ASP A 145 3.14 -13.37 -16.20
CA ASP A 145 4.07 -12.85 -17.19
C ASP A 145 5.53 -13.07 -16.77
N SER A 146 5.85 -13.03 -15.47
CA SER A 146 7.21 -13.27 -14.99
C SER A 146 7.68 -14.72 -15.16
N GLU A 147 6.74 -15.66 -15.21
CA GLU A 147 6.97 -17.09 -15.39
C GLU A 147 6.95 -17.48 -16.88
N ASP A 148 6.19 -16.76 -17.71
CA ASP A 148 6.20 -16.90 -19.18
C ASP A 148 7.54 -16.39 -19.74
N CYS A 149 8.39 -17.36 -20.08
CA CYS A 149 9.72 -17.16 -20.63
C CYS A 149 9.74 -17.67 -22.07
N ASP A 150 9.10 -16.94 -22.98
CA ASP A 150 9.35 -17.12 -24.41
C ASP A 150 10.77 -16.64 -24.79
#